data_AF-A0A8B0SID4-F1
#
_entry.id   AF-A0A8B0SID4-F1
#
_cell.length_a   1.000
_cell.length_b   1.000
_cell.length_c   1.000
_cell.angle_alpha   90.00
_cell.angle_beta   90.00
_cell.angle_gamma   90.00
#
_symmetry.space_group_name_H-M   'P 1'
#
loop_
_entity.id
_entity.type
_entity.pdbx_description
1 polymer ?
#
loop_
_entity_poly.entity_id
_entity_poly.type
_entity_poly.pdbx_seq_one_letter_code
_entity_poly.pdbx_strand_id
1 'polypeptide(L)'
;MDSKRSMLAAFCGVMMVAGAATTMLPGIANAADSEKKISLQRSKPDEPIGRDAVLSKVRATYKGRVLSIQEKPLPGFPDCHVVRMLSLEGEYLTIKVACSS
;
A
#
# COMPACT_ATOMS: atom_id res chain seq x y z
N MET A 1 47.05 61.60 -8.63
CA MET A 1 48.15 61.34 -7.69
C MET A 1 47.49 60.78 -6.44
N ASP A 2 47.58 59.51 -6.05
CA ASP A 2 48.49 58.43 -6.41
C ASP A 2 47.75 57.10 -6.19
N SER A 3 47.84 56.22 -7.17
CA SER A 3 47.46 54.82 -7.06
C SER A 3 48.71 54.06 -6.62
N LYS A 4 48.71 53.52 -5.40
CA LYS A 4 49.77 52.61 -4.92
C LYS A 4 49.18 51.25 -4.58
N ARG A 5 49.49 50.30 -5.48
CA ARG A 5 49.46 48.85 -5.26
C ARG A 5 50.52 48.46 -4.22
N SER A 6 50.17 47.57 -3.30
CA SER A 6 51.06 46.51 -2.76
C SER A 6 50.21 45.60 -1.87
N MET A 7 49.76 44.43 -2.33
CA MET A 7 50.44 43.12 -2.39
C MET A 7 50.80 42.50 -1.03
N LEU A 8 50.40 41.22 -0.91
CA LEU A 8 50.81 40.17 0.03
C LEU A 8 50.07 40.20 1.39
N ALA A 9 49.05 39.38 1.60
CA ALA A 9 49.06 37.91 1.79
C ALA A 9 48.83 37.62 3.28
N ALA A 10 47.65 37.10 3.61
CA ALA A 10 47.42 36.40 4.86
C ALA A 10 46.36 35.32 4.63
N PHE A 11 46.86 34.10 4.40
CA PHE A 11 46.11 32.87 4.48
C PHE A 11 45.45 32.76 5.86
N CYS A 12 44.12 32.78 5.92
CA CYS A 12 43.39 32.09 6.98
C CYS A 12 42.24 31.35 6.30
N GLY A 13 42.39 30.03 6.25
CA GLY A 13 41.46 29.11 5.61
C GLY A 13 40.05 29.30 6.12
N VAL A 14 39.16 29.70 5.24
CA VAL A 14 37.73 29.49 5.46
C VAL A 14 37.48 28.04 5.08
N MET A 15 37.33 27.21 6.11
CA MET A 15 36.93 25.81 6.00
C MET A 15 35.78 25.70 5.00
N MET A 16 35.96 24.84 3.99
CA MET A 16 34.84 24.30 3.24
C MET A 16 33.97 23.54 4.22
N VAL A 17 32.93 24.17 4.76
CA VAL A 17 31.76 23.42 5.21
C VAL A 17 30.99 23.13 3.93
N ALA A 18 31.42 22.07 3.23
CA ALA A 18 30.56 21.37 2.30
C ALA A 18 29.40 20.82 3.12
N GLY A 19 28.39 21.67 3.34
CA GLY A 19 27.13 21.28 3.94
C GLY A 19 26.51 20.26 3.00
N ALA A 20 26.75 18.98 3.26
CA ALA A 20 25.96 17.92 2.70
C ALA A 20 24.54 18.16 3.20
N ALA A 21 23.72 18.84 2.39
CA ALA A 21 22.29 18.87 2.58
C ALA A 21 21.84 17.41 2.50
N THR A 22 21.69 16.78 3.65
CA THR A 22 21.03 15.50 3.79
C THR A 22 19.58 15.73 3.42
N THR A 23 19.31 15.69 2.12
CA THR A 23 17.97 15.58 1.56
C THR A 23 17.43 14.25 2.05
N MET A 24 16.83 14.25 3.24
CA MET A 24 15.91 13.19 3.63
C MET A 24 14.76 13.29 2.64
N LEU A 25 14.85 12.51 1.57
CA LEU A 25 13.75 12.30 0.65
C LEU A 25 12.54 11.93 1.51
N PRO A 26 11.42 12.68 1.45
CA PRO A 26 10.21 12.25 2.11
C PRO A 26 9.87 10.89 1.52
N GLY A 27 9.94 9.85 2.36
CA GLY A 27 9.49 8.53 1.96
C GLY A 27 8.05 8.68 1.48
N ILE A 28 7.81 8.41 0.20
CA ILE A 28 6.47 8.43 -0.36
C ILE A 28 5.73 7.30 0.34
N ALA A 29 4.93 7.62 1.35
CA ALA A 29 4.06 6.67 2.01
C ALA A 29 2.96 6.30 1.01
N ASN A 30 3.23 5.28 0.19
CA ASN A 30 2.18 4.63 -0.57
C ASN A 30 1.28 3.94 0.45
N ALA A 31 0.04 4.40 0.57
CA ALA A 31 -1.03 3.63 1.20
C ALA A 31 -1.23 2.36 0.36
N ALA A 32 -0.43 1.34 0.63
CA ALA A 32 -0.45 0.11 -0.12
C ALA A 32 -1.76 -0.61 0.17
N ASP A 33 -2.56 -0.83 -0.88
CA ASP A 33 -3.70 -1.74 -0.81
C ASP A 33 -3.14 -3.15 -0.58
N SER A 34 -3.43 -3.73 0.58
CA SER A 34 -2.91 -5.06 0.93
C SER A 34 -3.82 -6.12 0.33
N GLU A 35 -3.30 -6.88 -0.63
CA GLU A 35 -4.02 -8.01 -1.19
C GLU A 35 -4.02 -9.19 -0.22
N LYS A 36 -5.21 -9.74 0.07
CA LYS A 36 -5.42 -10.92 0.91
C LYS A 36 -6.23 -11.97 0.16
N LYS A 37 -6.10 -13.22 0.58
CA LYS A 37 -6.78 -14.36 -0.05
C LYS A 37 -7.49 -15.21 1.01
N ILE A 38 -8.71 -15.63 0.70
CA ILE A 38 -9.49 -16.57 1.51
C ILE A 38 -9.99 -17.68 0.58
N SER A 39 -9.70 -18.92 0.95
CA SER A 39 -10.36 -20.07 0.34
C SER A 39 -11.75 -20.24 0.95
N LEU A 40 -12.76 -20.38 0.10
CA LEU A 40 -14.14 -20.65 0.49
C LEU A 40 -14.70 -21.68 -0.50
N GLN A 41 -15.23 -22.78 0.03
CA GLN A 41 -15.86 -23.83 -0.76
C GLN A 41 -17.38 -23.68 -0.68
N ARG A 42 -18.08 -24.18 -1.72
CA ARG A 42 -19.54 -24.26 -1.70
C ARG A 42 -20.00 -25.22 -0.61
N SER A 43 -21.05 -24.85 0.11
CA SER A 43 -21.73 -25.75 1.06
C SER A 43 -22.51 -26.85 0.33
N LYS A 44 -23.01 -26.55 -0.87
CA LYS A 44 -23.65 -27.50 -1.77
C LYS A 44 -23.03 -27.37 -3.17
N PRO A 45 -22.70 -28.47 -3.86
CA PRO A 45 -22.01 -28.42 -5.15
C PRO A 45 -22.80 -27.66 -6.24
N ASP A 46 -24.13 -27.73 -6.19
CA ASP A 46 -25.03 -27.18 -7.22
C ASP A 46 -25.42 -25.71 -7.00
N GLU A 47 -25.11 -25.14 -5.84
CA GLU A 47 -25.47 -23.75 -5.50
C GLU A 47 -24.21 -22.86 -5.48
N PRO A 48 -24.23 -21.69 -6.16
CA PRO A 48 -23.10 -20.77 -6.14
C PRO A 48 -22.88 -20.21 -4.73
N ILE A 49 -21.66 -19.73 -4.48
CA ILE A 49 -21.36 -19.12 -3.18
C ILE A 49 -22.13 -17.80 -3.06
N GLY A 50 -23.11 -17.77 -2.17
CA GLY A 50 -23.88 -16.56 -1.90
C GLY A 50 -23.04 -15.45 -1.26
N ARG A 51 -23.39 -14.21 -1.58
CA ARG A 51 -22.76 -12.98 -1.05
C ARG A 51 -22.72 -12.94 0.48
N ASP A 52 -23.74 -13.45 1.16
CA ASP A 52 -23.79 -13.49 2.63
C ASP A 52 -22.76 -14.45 3.23
N ALA A 53 -22.50 -15.58 2.57
CA ALA A 53 -21.47 -16.52 2.98
C ALA A 53 -20.07 -15.89 2.84
N VAL A 54 -19.83 -15.17 1.74
CA VAL A 54 -18.61 -14.39 1.52
C VAL A 54 -18.43 -13.34 2.62
N LEU A 55 -19.48 -12.57 2.91
CA LEU A 55 -19.46 -11.55 3.97
C LEU A 55 -19.19 -12.12 5.34
N SER A 56 -19.88 -13.20 5.70
CA SER A 56 -19.72 -13.89 6.97
C SER A 56 -18.27 -14.35 7.14
N LYS A 57 -17.70 -14.98 6.11
CA LYS A 57 -16.30 -15.44 6.12
C LYS A 57 -15.32 -14.27 6.23
N VAL A 58 -15.50 -13.19 5.45
CA VAL A 58 -14.61 -12.03 5.49
C VAL A 58 -14.64 -11.34 6.85
N ARG A 59 -15.82 -11.15 7.46
CA ARG A 59 -15.98 -10.52 8.78
C ARG A 59 -15.49 -11.39 9.94
N ALA A 60 -15.49 -12.72 9.75
CA ALA A 60 -14.89 -13.65 10.70
C ALA A 60 -13.36 -13.54 10.70
N THR A 61 -12.75 -13.38 9.53
CA THR A 61 -11.29 -13.31 9.37
C THR A 61 -10.70 -11.93 9.63
N TYR A 62 -11.35 -10.87 9.13
CA TYR A 62 -10.84 -9.50 9.18
C TYR A 62 -11.79 -8.59 9.93
N LYS A 63 -11.24 -7.64 10.69
CA LYS A 63 -12.00 -6.62 11.42
C LYS A 63 -11.94 -5.30 10.66
N GLY A 64 -13.08 -4.60 10.60
CA GLY A 64 -13.21 -3.36 9.86
C GLY A 64 -14.53 -3.27 9.09
N ARG A 65 -14.56 -2.36 8.11
CA ARG A 65 -15.76 -2.05 7.32
C ARG A 65 -15.60 -2.55 5.89
N VAL A 66 -16.52 -3.42 5.46
CA VAL A 66 -16.62 -3.81 4.05
C VAL A 66 -17.12 -2.62 3.24
N LEU A 67 -16.37 -2.25 2.21
CA LEU A 67 -16.67 -1.13 1.31
C LEU A 67 -17.43 -1.61 0.07
N SER A 68 -17.01 -2.72 -0.52
CA SER A 68 -17.67 -3.30 -1.69
C SER A 68 -17.40 -4.79 -1.84
N ILE A 69 -18.27 -5.46 -2.58
CA ILE A 69 -18.16 -6.86 -2.97
C ILE A 69 -18.49 -6.93 -4.46
N GLN A 70 -17.61 -7.55 -5.22
CA GLN A 70 -17.77 -7.73 -6.66
C GLN A 70 -17.61 -9.21 -6.99
N GLU A 71 -18.58 -9.75 -7.71
CA GLU A 71 -18.46 -11.05 -8.36
C GLU A 71 -17.54 -10.87 -9.57
N LYS A 72 -16.47 -11.68 -9.62
CA LYS A 72 -15.49 -11.69 -10.70
C LYS A 72 -15.17 -13.13 -11.07
N PRO A 73 -16.09 -13.84 -11.72
CA PRO A 73 -15.87 -15.22 -12.15
C PRO A 73 -14.59 -15.32 -12.99
N LEU A 74 -13.74 -16.30 -12.67
CA LEU A 74 -12.51 -16.60 -13.39
C LEU A 74 -12.58 -18.03 -13.95
N PRO A 75 -11.76 -18.36 -14.99
CA PRO A 75 -11.66 -19.73 -15.48
C PRO A 75 -11.30 -20.70 -14.36
N GLY A 76 -12.13 -21.72 -14.12
CA GLY A 76 -11.97 -22.68 -13.02
C GLY A 76 -12.42 -22.18 -11.63
N PHE A 77 -12.77 -20.90 -11.50
CA PHE A 77 -13.24 -20.28 -10.25
C PHE A 77 -14.48 -19.43 -10.51
N PRO A 78 -15.64 -20.06 -10.79
CA PRO A 78 -16.88 -19.36 -11.12
C PRO A 78 -17.42 -18.51 -9.95
N ASP A 79 -17.07 -18.86 -8.71
CA ASP A 79 -17.49 -18.13 -7.51
C ASP A 79 -16.43 -17.17 -6.97
N CYS A 80 -15.52 -16.68 -7.82
CA CYS A 80 -14.52 -15.72 -7.37
C CYS A 80 -15.18 -14.38 -7.02
N HIS A 81 -14.93 -13.92 -5.79
CA HIS A 81 -15.40 -12.64 -5.27
C HIS A 81 -14.23 -11.77 -4.85
N VAL A 82 -14.29 -10.48 -5.17
CA VAL A 82 -13.33 -9.47 -4.71
C VAL A 82 -14.03 -8.54 -3.73
N VAL A 83 -13.55 -8.55 -2.49
CA VAL A 83 -14.10 -7.74 -1.40
C VAL A 83 -13.11 -6.64 -1.06
N ARG A 84 -13.54 -5.39 -1.12
CA ARG A 84 -12.76 -4.26 -0.63
C ARG A 84 -13.19 -3.90 0.77
N MET A 85 -12.22 -3.71 1.65
CA MET A 85 -12.45 -3.48 3.07
C MET A 85 -11.50 -2.41 3.59
N LEU A 86 -11.97 -1.57 4.50
CA LEU A 86 -11.13 -0.70 5.33
C LEU A 86 -10.94 -1.38 6.68
N SER A 87 -9.70 -1.72 7.02
CA SER A 87 -9.36 -2.32 8.30
C SER A 87 -9.49 -1.31 9.45
N LEU A 88 -9.49 -1.78 10.69
CA LEU A 88 -9.53 -0.88 11.85
C LEU A 88 -8.22 -0.11 12.04
N GLU A 89 -7.14 -0.63 11.48
CA GLU A 89 -5.79 -0.05 11.45
C GLU A 89 -5.65 1.04 10.37
N GLY A 90 -6.70 1.27 9.58
CA GLY A 90 -6.71 2.27 8.50
C GLY A 90 -6.14 1.76 7.17
N GLU A 91 -5.90 0.45 7.05
CA GLU A 91 -5.42 -0.14 5.80
C GLU A 91 -6.58 -0.47 4.85
N TYR A 92 -6.39 -0.18 3.55
CA TYR A 92 -7.27 -0.70 2.51
C TYR A 92 -6.86 -2.12 2.18
N LEU A 93 -7.81 -3.04 2.25
CA LEU A 93 -7.63 -4.45 1.97
C LEU A 93 -8.46 -4.85 0.74
N THR A 94 -7.80 -5.47 -0.23
CA THR A 94 -8.45 -6.17 -1.34
C THR A 94 -8.39 -7.67 -1.07
N ILE A 95 -9.52 -8.26 -0.73
CA ILE A 95 -9.64 -9.66 -0.33
C ILE A 95 -10.25 -10.46 -1.48
N LYS A 96 -9.48 -11.39 -2.05
CA LYS A 96 -9.94 -12.36 -3.05
C LYS A 96 -10.49 -13.59 -2.34
N VAL A 97 -11.76 -13.91 -2.56
CA VAL A 97 -12.47 -15.04 -1.95
C VAL A 97 -12.84 -16.05 -3.02
N ALA A 98 -12.46 -17.32 -2.83
CA ALA A 98 -12.69 -18.41 -3.78
C ALA A 98 -12.15 -18.12 -5.21
N CYS A 99 -11.09 -17.32 -5.30
CA CYS A 99 -10.39 -17.01 -6.55
C CYS A 99 -9.13 -17.88 -6.71
N SER A 100 -8.53 -17.85 -7.90
CA SER A 100 -7.22 -18.47 -8.15
C SER A 100 -6.17 -18.01 -7.15
N SER A 101 -5.35 -18.97 -6.72
CA SER A 101 -4.09 -18.74 -6.00
C SER A 101 -3.13 -17.90 -6.81
#